data_AF-A0A972VLB2-F1
#
_entry.id   AF-A0A972VLB2-F1
#
_cell.length_a   1.000
_cell.length_b   1.000
_cell.length_c   1.000
_cell.angle_alpha   90.00
_cell.angle_beta   90.00
_cell.angle_gamma   90.00
#
_symmetry.space_group_name_H-M   'P 1'
#
loop_
_entity.id
_entity.type
_entity.pdbx_description
1 polymer ?
#
loop_
_entity_poly.entity_id
_entity_poly.type
_entity_poly.pdbx_seq_one_letter_code
_entity_poly.pdbx_strand_id
1 'polypeptide(L)'
;MIVFCMAFGQKSFLHEKQFQKVVEFYLEDHNPEYKVMGVSTYNEREEYILRIDMNDSASDTLEPSSVFESLAIVSQFSEILINGFVVIFHDSNGQSNPAIYTAEVACSNDCFLTKTMSLSDWKGTCLISRMNPQANLNNR
;
A
#
# COMPACT_ATOMS: atom_id res chain seq x y z
N MET A 1 -12.81 -3.37 -12.36
CA MET A 1 -12.39 -1.95 -12.36
C MET A 1 -13.44 -1.18 -11.60
N ILE A 2 -13.08 -0.69 -10.41
CA ILE A 2 -13.97 0.11 -9.55
C ILE A 2 -13.29 1.46 -9.37
N VAL A 3 -14.08 2.54 -9.40
CA VAL A 3 -13.62 3.92 -9.27
C VAL A 3 -14.21 4.51 -7.99
N PHE A 4 -13.36 4.96 -7.08
CA PHE A 4 -13.73 5.69 -5.86
C PHE A 4 -13.24 7.13 -5.95
N CYS A 5 -13.94 8.13 -5.39
CA CYS A 5 -13.56 9.55 -5.44
C CYS A 5 -13.85 10.32 -4.11
N MET A 6 -12.90 11.06 -3.51
CA MET A 6 -13.05 11.82 -2.25
C MET A 6 -12.28 13.16 -2.19
N ALA A 7 -12.91 14.31 -1.91
CA ALA A 7 -12.27 15.64 -2.01
C ALA A 7 -12.03 16.35 -0.65
N PHE A 8 -10.80 16.79 -0.31
CA PHE A 8 -10.54 17.71 0.84
C PHE A 8 -9.25 18.59 0.73
N GLY A 9 -9.28 19.75 1.43
CA GLY A 9 -8.34 20.90 1.32
C GLY A 9 -7.15 20.98 2.30
N GLN A 10 -6.30 22.01 2.05
CA GLN A 10 -4.98 22.41 2.61
C GLN A 10 -4.32 21.58 3.74
N LYS A 11 -3.14 21.00 3.45
CA LYS A 11 -2.34 20.14 4.35
C LYS A 11 -1.08 20.77 4.93
N SER A 12 -0.78 20.39 6.17
CA SER A 12 0.61 20.20 6.62
C SER A 12 1.11 18.83 6.17
N PHE A 13 2.32 18.79 5.61
CA PHE A 13 2.91 17.56 5.11
C PHE A 13 3.72 16.82 6.19
N LEU A 14 3.63 15.49 6.21
CA LEU A 14 4.34 14.60 7.11
C LEU A 14 5.55 13.98 6.41
N HIS A 15 6.70 13.98 7.08
CA HIS A 15 7.88 13.22 6.64
C HIS A 15 7.62 11.71 6.76
N GLU A 16 8.32 10.91 5.95
CA GLU A 16 8.08 9.47 5.74
C GLU A 16 7.75 8.66 7.01
N LYS A 17 8.59 8.74 8.06
CA LYS A 17 8.35 7.98 9.30
C LYS A 17 7.12 8.44 10.08
N GLN A 18 6.80 9.73 10.05
CA GLN A 18 5.59 10.26 10.67
C GLN A 18 4.36 9.86 9.86
N PHE A 19 4.47 9.94 8.53
CA PHE A 19 3.44 9.51 7.61
C PHE A 19 3.09 8.03 7.79
N GLN A 20 4.09 7.14 7.83
CA GLN A 20 3.89 5.70 8.05
C GLN A 20 3.13 5.39 9.35
N LYS A 21 3.44 6.10 10.43
CA LYS A 21 2.73 5.96 11.72
C LYS A 21 1.28 6.45 11.64
N VAL A 22 1.03 7.54 10.92
CA VAL A 22 -0.33 8.05 10.71
C VAL A 22 -1.14 7.09 9.86
N VAL A 23 -0.53 6.50 8.82
CA VAL A 23 -1.16 5.45 8.01
C VAL A 23 -1.55 4.26 8.87
N GLU A 24 -0.62 3.73 9.67
CA GLU A 24 -0.87 2.60 10.58
C GLU A 24 -2.02 2.92 11.55
N PHE A 25 -1.92 4.04 12.27
CA PHE A 25 -2.96 4.46 13.22
C PHE A 25 -4.34 4.64 12.58
N TYR A 26 -4.41 5.33 11.44
CA TYR A 26 -5.68 5.61 10.78
C TYR A 26 -6.33 4.34 10.25
N LEU A 27 -5.54 3.41 9.70
CA LEU A 27 -6.05 2.14 9.20
C LEU A 27 -6.59 1.26 10.33
N GLU A 28 -5.88 1.16 11.47
CA GLU A 28 -6.37 0.40 12.62
C GLU A 28 -7.62 1.03 13.26
N ASP A 29 -7.75 2.36 13.23
CA ASP A 29 -8.91 3.08 13.76
C ASP A 29 -10.15 2.94 12.85
N HIS A 30 -9.97 3.02 11.53
CA HIS A 30 -11.07 3.02 10.56
C HIS A 30 -11.40 1.65 9.96
N ASN A 31 -10.49 0.67 10.11
CA ASN A 31 -10.66 -0.71 9.65
C ASN A 31 -10.20 -1.70 10.76
N PRO A 32 -10.84 -1.68 11.94
CA PRO A 32 -10.41 -2.45 13.12
C PRO A 32 -10.45 -3.98 12.91
N GLU A 33 -11.11 -4.46 11.86
CA GLU A 33 -11.11 -5.85 11.42
C GLU A 33 -9.75 -6.30 10.84
N TYR A 34 -8.91 -5.37 10.42
CA TYR A 34 -7.58 -5.64 9.89
C TYR A 34 -6.50 -5.26 10.90
N LYS A 35 -5.49 -6.11 11.05
CA LYS A 35 -4.30 -5.76 11.82
C LYS A 35 -3.18 -5.34 10.88
N VAL A 36 -2.70 -4.10 11.00
CA VAL A 36 -1.55 -3.64 10.22
C VAL A 36 -0.29 -4.36 10.72
N MET A 37 0.44 -4.97 9.78
CA MET A 37 1.70 -5.68 10.04
C MET A 37 2.91 -4.85 9.61
N GLY A 38 2.73 -3.95 8.64
CA GLY A 38 3.80 -3.08 8.17
C GLY A 38 3.31 -2.07 7.14
N VAL A 39 3.95 -0.89 7.18
CA VAL A 39 3.75 0.19 6.21
C VAL A 39 5.10 0.55 5.62
N SER A 40 5.19 0.63 4.30
CA SER A 40 6.43 1.01 3.62
C SER A 40 6.15 1.81 2.36
N THR A 41 7.08 2.68 2.00
CA THR A 41 7.03 3.49 0.78
C THR A 41 8.18 3.12 -0.13
N TYR A 42 7.93 3.06 -1.44
CA TYR A 42 8.98 2.82 -2.42
C TYR A 42 8.76 3.53 -3.75
N ASN A 43 9.85 3.72 -4.49
CA ASN A 43 9.82 4.28 -5.83
C ASN A 43 9.85 3.14 -6.85
N GLU A 44 8.94 3.20 -7.81
CA GLU A 44 8.89 2.33 -8.97
C GLU A 44 8.68 3.19 -10.21
N ARG A 45 9.66 3.23 -11.12
CA ARG A 45 9.56 3.97 -12.40
C ARG A 45 9.08 5.43 -12.25
N GLU A 46 9.62 6.14 -11.26
CA GLU A 46 9.25 7.53 -10.90
C GLU A 46 7.90 7.69 -10.18
N GLU A 47 7.21 6.60 -9.87
CA GLU A 47 5.98 6.59 -9.08
C GLU A 47 6.28 6.19 -7.63
N TYR A 48 5.73 6.92 -6.67
CA TYR A 48 5.81 6.57 -5.25
C TYR A 48 4.64 5.68 -4.86
N ILE A 49 4.96 4.47 -4.42
CA ILE A 49 3.98 3.46 -4.04
C ILE A 49 4.01 3.29 -2.52
N LEU A 50 2.82 3.34 -1.91
CA LEU A 50 2.63 3.00 -0.50
C LEU A 50 2.14 1.55 -0.42
N ARG A 51 2.92 0.72 0.28
CA ARG A 51 2.63 -0.68 0.53
C ARG A 51 2.21 -0.89 1.98
N ILE A 52 1.16 -1.67 2.17
CA ILE A 52 0.61 -2.05 3.45
C ILE A 52 0.48 -3.57 3.49
N ASP A 53 1.05 -4.16 4.54
CA ASP A 53 0.86 -5.56 4.88
C ASP A 53 -0.14 -5.61 6.04
N MET A 54 -1.21 -6.38 5.88
CA MET A 54 -2.29 -6.53 6.85
C MET A 54 -2.56 -8.01 7.12
N ASN A 55 -2.99 -8.32 8.33
CA ASN A 55 -3.54 -9.63 8.66
C ASN A 55 -5.06 -9.54 8.72
N ASP A 56 -5.74 -10.47 8.05
CA ASP A 56 -7.19 -10.64 8.19
C ASP A 56 -7.47 -11.25 9.56
N SER A 57 -8.00 -10.46 10.49
CA SER A 57 -8.13 -10.91 11.88
C SER A 57 -9.34 -11.81 12.12
N ALA A 58 -10.36 -11.85 11.24
CA ALA A 58 -11.57 -12.66 11.50
C ALA A 58 -12.65 -12.71 10.39
N SER A 59 -12.51 -12.08 9.22
CA SER A 59 -13.66 -11.80 8.35
C SER A 59 -13.55 -12.49 6.98
N ASP A 60 -14.44 -13.45 6.70
CA ASP A 60 -14.61 -14.08 5.37
C ASP A 60 -14.92 -13.05 4.24
N THR A 61 -15.19 -11.79 4.59
CA THR A 61 -15.40 -10.69 3.66
C THR A 61 -14.21 -9.74 3.66
N LEU A 62 -13.28 -9.97 2.73
CA LEU A 62 -12.25 -9.00 2.35
C LEU A 62 -12.90 -7.85 1.58
N GLU A 63 -12.92 -6.66 2.18
CA GLU A 63 -13.42 -5.41 1.57
C GLU A 63 -12.21 -4.49 1.29
N PRO A 64 -11.41 -4.73 0.23
CA PRO A 64 -10.23 -3.92 -0.06
C PRO A 64 -10.57 -2.45 -0.36
N SER A 65 -11.82 -2.15 -0.72
CA SER A 65 -12.33 -0.80 -0.97
C SER A 65 -12.18 0.12 0.24
N SER A 66 -12.55 -0.32 1.45
CA SER A 66 -12.48 0.52 2.66
C SER A 66 -11.05 0.89 3.01
N VAL A 67 -10.11 -0.04 2.78
CA VAL A 67 -8.68 0.19 2.96
C VAL A 67 -8.19 1.23 1.95
N PHE A 68 -8.54 1.11 0.67
CA PHE A 68 -8.12 2.10 -0.33
C PHE A 68 -8.72 3.49 -0.09
N GLU A 69 -9.96 3.57 0.38
CA GLU A 69 -10.56 4.83 0.82
C GLU A 69 -9.77 5.44 1.99
N SER A 70 -9.42 4.63 2.99
CA SER A 70 -8.62 5.10 4.12
C SER A 70 -7.25 5.60 3.67
N LEU A 71 -6.59 4.85 2.77
CA LEU A 71 -5.29 5.21 2.20
C LEU A 71 -5.34 6.50 1.38
N ALA A 72 -6.43 6.73 0.64
CA ALA A 72 -6.68 8.00 -0.03
C ALA A 72 -6.65 9.16 0.93
N ILE A 73 -7.41 9.08 2.03
CA ILE A 73 -7.54 10.15 3.02
C ILE A 73 -6.20 10.43 3.70
N VAL A 74 -5.39 9.40 4.00
CA VAL A 74 -4.13 9.63 4.71
C VAL A 74 -2.98 10.02 3.80
N SER A 75 -2.89 9.43 2.58
CA SER A 75 -1.83 9.73 1.60
C SER A 75 -1.74 11.21 1.26
N GLN A 76 -2.89 11.85 1.34
CA GLN A 76 -3.11 13.26 1.27
C GLN A 76 -2.20 14.07 2.23
N PHE A 77 -1.84 13.56 3.42
CA PHE A 77 -0.91 14.21 4.37
C PHE A 77 0.57 13.91 4.12
N SER A 78 0.91 13.08 3.14
CA SER A 78 2.30 12.79 2.78
C SER A 78 2.95 14.00 2.11
N GLU A 79 4.19 14.31 2.46
CA GLU A 79 5.02 15.29 1.75
C GLU A 79 5.31 14.86 0.30
N ILE A 80 5.36 13.55 0.09
CA ILE A 80 5.60 12.96 -1.22
C ILE A 80 4.26 12.56 -1.83
N LEU A 81 4.05 12.92 -3.09
CA LEU A 81 2.87 12.50 -3.85
C LEU A 81 2.87 10.98 -3.99
N ILE A 82 1.87 10.31 -3.41
CA ILE A 82 1.69 8.86 -3.58
C ILE A 82 0.89 8.61 -4.87
N ASN A 83 1.46 7.81 -5.76
CA ASN A 83 0.91 7.49 -7.08
C ASN A 83 0.13 6.18 -7.11
N GLY A 84 0.34 5.33 -6.11
CA GLY A 84 -0.38 4.06 -6.00
C GLY A 84 -0.26 3.38 -4.65
N PHE A 85 -1.10 2.37 -4.48
CA PHE A 85 -1.23 1.58 -3.27
C PHE A 85 -1.08 0.10 -3.58
N VAL A 86 -0.41 -0.63 -2.69
CA VAL A 86 -0.36 -2.09 -2.68
C VAL A 86 -0.78 -2.57 -1.30
N VAL A 87 -1.88 -3.30 -1.23
CA VAL A 87 -2.39 -3.90 0.01
C VAL A 87 -2.23 -5.41 -0.09
N ILE A 88 -1.56 -5.99 0.90
CA ILE A 88 -1.31 -7.42 1.01
C ILE A 88 -2.02 -7.93 2.25
N PHE A 89 -3.05 -8.74 2.06
CA PHE A 89 -3.73 -9.45 3.14
C PHE A 89 -3.11 -10.81 3.34
N HIS A 90 -2.50 -11.00 4.50
CA HIS A 90 -2.02 -12.28 4.99
C HIS A 90 -3.17 -12.99 5.71
N ASP A 91 -3.28 -14.29 5.49
CA ASP A 91 -4.14 -15.16 6.30
C ASP A 91 -3.58 -15.26 7.72
N SER A 92 -4.46 -15.16 8.71
CA SER A 92 -4.12 -15.21 10.14
C SER A 92 -3.46 -16.51 10.57
N ASN A 93 -3.66 -17.59 9.81
CA ASN A 93 -3.00 -18.89 10.02
C ASN A 93 -1.74 -19.08 9.16
N GLY A 94 -1.46 -18.16 8.23
CA GLY A 94 -0.33 -18.26 7.30
C GLY A 94 -0.35 -19.49 6.40
N GLN A 95 -1.51 -20.15 6.25
CA GLN A 95 -1.64 -21.41 5.51
C GLN A 95 -2.08 -21.19 4.06
N SER A 96 -2.79 -20.10 3.79
CA SER A 96 -3.22 -19.72 2.46
C SER A 96 -2.35 -18.62 1.86
N ASN A 97 -2.42 -18.51 0.53
CA ASN A 97 -1.69 -17.48 -0.19
C ASN A 97 -2.26 -16.10 0.15
N PRO A 98 -1.42 -15.08 0.36
CA PRO A 98 -1.91 -13.74 0.61
C PRO A 98 -2.66 -13.20 -0.60
N ALA A 99 -3.74 -12.46 -0.33
CA ALA A 99 -4.50 -11.74 -1.34
C ALA A 99 -3.85 -10.36 -1.58
N ILE A 100 -3.63 -10.02 -2.85
CA ILE A 100 -2.93 -8.78 -3.22
C ILE A 100 -3.86 -7.91 -4.04
N TYR A 101 -4.02 -6.68 -3.57
CA TYR A 101 -4.81 -5.66 -4.22
C TYR A 101 -3.92 -4.46 -4.50
N THR A 102 -4.07 -3.87 -5.68
CA THR A 102 -3.37 -2.66 -6.06
C THR A 102 -4.36 -1.58 -6.45
N ALA A 103 -3.98 -0.32 -6.23
CA ALA A 103 -4.75 0.82 -6.69
C ALA A 103 -3.84 1.90 -7.27
N GLU A 104 -4.26 2.51 -8.37
CA GLU A 104 -3.58 3.65 -8.99
C GLU A 104 -4.36 4.94 -8.72
N VAL A 105 -3.67 6.04 -8.48
CA VAL A 105 -4.28 7.38 -8.31
C VAL A 105 -4.41 8.04 -9.68
N ALA A 106 -5.59 8.01 -10.27
CA ALA A 106 -5.75 8.34 -11.69
C ALA A 106 -5.95 9.83 -11.97
N CYS A 107 -6.69 10.56 -11.11
CA CYS A 107 -7.04 11.97 -11.32
C CYS A 107 -7.40 12.61 -9.98
N SER A 108 -6.59 13.59 -9.54
CA SER A 108 -6.54 14.15 -8.17
C SER A 108 -6.32 13.09 -7.08
N ASN A 109 -5.85 13.49 -5.88
CA ASN A 109 -5.77 12.60 -4.71
C ASN A 109 -7.14 12.05 -4.27
N ASP A 110 -8.18 12.33 -5.06
CA ASP A 110 -9.53 12.03 -4.76
C ASP A 110 -9.90 10.69 -5.37
N CYS A 111 -9.37 10.27 -6.54
CA CYS A 111 -9.86 9.07 -7.23
C CYS A 111 -8.88 7.89 -7.44
N PHE A 112 -9.36 6.65 -7.26
CA PHE A 112 -8.56 5.40 -7.35
C PHE A 112 -9.13 4.36 -8.31
N LEU A 113 -8.23 3.64 -9.00
CA LEU A 113 -8.54 2.47 -9.83
C LEU A 113 -7.97 1.19 -9.21
N THR A 114 -8.83 0.28 -8.77
CA THR A 114 -8.41 -1.01 -8.18
C THR A 114 -8.15 -2.10 -9.23
N LYS A 115 -7.01 -2.79 -9.11
CA LYS A 115 -6.62 -3.99 -9.85
C LYS A 115 -6.21 -5.10 -8.87
N THR A 116 -6.49 -6.35 -9.21
CA THR A 116 -6.12 -7.52 -8.39
C THR A 116 -4.90 -8.20 -9.02
N MET A 117 -3.92 -8.61 -8.20
CA MET A 117 -2.69 -9.25 -8.66
C MET A 117 -2.45 -10.56 -7.90
N SER A 118 -1.85 -11.57 -8.55
CA SER A 118 -1.49 -12.83 -7.88
C SER A 118 -0.14 -12.74 -7.14
N LEU A 119 0.13 -13.63 -6.17
CA LEU A 119 1.43 -13.67 -5.47
C LEU A 119 2.60 -13.93 -6.43
N SER A 120 2.43 -14.78 -7.44
CA SER A 120 3.47 -15.03 -8.45
C SER A 120 3.77 -13.78 -9.27
N ASP A 121 2.73 -13.06 -9.69
CA ASP A 121 2.87 -11.82 -10.45
C ASP A 121 3.51 -10.72 -9.59
N TRP A 122 3.17 -10.67 -8.30
CA TRP A 122 3.82 -9.77 -7.33
C TRP A 122 5.29 -10.13 -7.10
N LYS A 123 5.63 -11.39 -6.85
CA LYS A 123 7.03 -11.80 -6.66
C LYS A 123 7.84 -11.50 -7.91
N GLY A 124 7.30 -11.81 -9.09
CA GLY A 124 7.95 -11.56 -10.38
C GLY A 124 8.15 -10.08 -10.67
N THR A 125 7.15 -9.25 -10.39
CA THR A 125 7.17 -7.82 -10.76
C THR A 125 7.82 -6.96 -9.68
N CYS A 126 7.50 -7.21 -8.40
CA CYS A 126 7.84 -6.31 -7.29
C CYS A 126 9.06 -6.75 -6.47
N LEU A 127 9.45 -8.04 -6.48
CA LEU A 127 10.64 -8.51 -5.74
C LEU A 127 11.90 -8.63 -6.61
N ILE A 128 11.78 -8.81 -7.94
CA ILE A 128 12.94 -9.07 -8.82
C ILE A 128 13.80 -7.81 -9.02
N SER A 129 13.28 -6.60 -8.80
CA SER A 129 14.04 -5.35 -8.94
C SER A 129 14.89 -4.95 -7.72
N ARG A 130 14.85 -5.71 -6.60
CA ARG A 130 15.56 -5.34 -5.35
C ARG A 130 16.65 -6.29 -4.86
N MET A 131 16.92 -7.37 -5.58
CA MET A 131 18.16 -8.13 -5.39
C MET A 131 19.13 -7.79 -6.51
N ASN A 132 19.69 -6.59 -6.47
CA ASN A 132 20.97 -6.35 -7.12
C ASN A 132 22.05 -6.65 -6.05
N PRO A 133 22.62 -7.88 -5.99
CA PRO A 133 23.89 -8.01 -5.31
C PRO A 133 24.85 -7.13 -6.11
N GLN A 134 25.44 -6.12 -5.48
CA GLN A 134 26.67 -5.56 -6.01
C GLN A 134 27.67 -6.72 -6.15
N ALA A 135 27.76 -7.25 -7.36
CA ALA A 135 28.80 -8.17 -7.74
C ALA A 135 30.12 -7.38 -7.69
N ASN A 136 30.96 -7.74 -6.72
CA ASN A 136 32.39 -7.47 -6.67
C ASN A 136 32.84 -6.03 -6.92
N LEU A 137 32.83 -5.22 -5.86
CA LEU A 137 33.96 -4.33 -5.59
C LEU A 137 35.11 -5.17 -5.05
N ASN A 138 35.88 -5.80 -5.95
CA ASN A 138 37.26 -6.22 -5.70
C ASN A 138 37.96 -6.46 -7.05
N ASN A 139 38.25 -5.35 -7.74
CA ASN A 139 39.42 -5.27 -8.60
C ASN A 139 40.57 -4.78 -7.72
N ARG A 140 41.38 -5.72 -7.22
CA ARG A 140 42.84 -5.60 -7.01
C ARG A 140 43.41 -6.95 -6.59
#